data_AF-A0A7C7RGF5-F1
#
_entry.id   AF-A0A7C7RGF5-F1
#
_cell.length_a   1.000
_cell.length_b   1.000
_cell.length_c   1.000
_cell.angle_alpha   90.00
_cell.angle_beta   90.00
_cell.angle_gamma   90.00
#
_symmetry.space_group_name_H-M   'P 1'
#
loop_
_entity.id
_entity.type
_entity.pdbx_description
1 polymer ?
#
loop_
_entity_poly.entity_id
_entity_poly.type
_entity_poly.pdbx_seq_one_letter_code
_entity_poly.pdbx_strand_id
1 'polypeptide(L)'
;MLKEGFGMIFRRLLTESAKTEHFISIFEHGVDTYHVVKYFVQKNPGVIRDGNLVKLAALVHDVGKLKKDFQTKGERKLWIHPRHTREFLILLLQERSFRRVLSDNGLNIPSEMGPLIAMCEKHHAPDAPLLRDHPEAILLTVADAIASMMEAGITGNVEDLLRAYPYSRVTLAEVKAFGFTEGLDTEIHRLDLPGTFVEDVFLASMIYQALRGLLLERGVYPILQRKSSLWVAGSEQATLDIVNTFRVNPQTLYQANFDAEIYSTILDNVLKTTGAGGLQADQLRFLLINEELAKRLARQIVLRDSGRVILEKAGVSTDRVEEFFMKRAPKVVDKVRFAGEKGLSYLVAGPTAAYYYHRWRLPPPDTLVLKVRTEEINKWYAYLRNKQVYVSDKLPGRKDISIYNYKVILNPGLTDPQFDRRIVSNGLYHISAEDLISEFLAGGGPDQIAEAAAIIYKQHSVLNWDLILELSEQRQAQEQLLNILSSLDDATAQVLSRSLPQRIFDKARKVRPLPTLSATCRKIIDDLGG
;
A
#
# COMPACT_ATOMS: atom_id res chain seq x y z
N MET A 1 34.61 -6.99 -25.91
CA MET A 1 34.83 -8.03 -24.88
C MET A 1 34.86 -7.52 -23.44
N LEU A 2 35.27 -6.29 -23.11
CA LEU A 2 35.30 -5.80 -21.71
C LEU A 2 33.93 -5.35 -21.13
N LYS A 3 32.93 -5.02 -21.96
CA LYS A 3 31.62 -4.54 -21.47
C LYS A 3 30.66 -5.64 -20.97
N GLU A 4 30.85 -6.89 -21.37
CA GLU A 4 30.03 -8.03 -20.89
C GLU A 4 30.56 -8.66 -19.59
N GLY A 5 31.76 -8.29 -19.14
CA GLY A 5 32.39 -8.87 -17.94
C GLY A 5 31.95 -8.26 -16.61
N PHE A 6 31.45 -7.02 -16.59
CA PHE A 6 31.20 -6.28 -15.34
C PHE A 6 30.01 -6.84 -14.53
N GLY A 7 28.92 -7.23 -15.20
CA GLY A 7 27.75 -7.84 -14.52
C GLY A 7 28.02 -9.25 -13.98
N MET A 8 29.11 -9.89 -14.41
CA MET A 8 29.43 -11.26 -14.05
C MET A 8 30.08 -11.37 -12.67
N ILE A 9 30.87 -10.38 -12.23
CA ILE A 9 31.67 -10.49 -11.00
C ILE A 9 30.78 -10.47 -9.75
N PHE A 10 29.85 -9.52 -9.65
CA PHE A 10 28.94 -9.48 -8.50
C PHE A 10 28.02 -10.70 -8.48
N ARG A 11 27.52 -11.15 -9.65
CA ARG A 11 26.77 -12.41 -9.76
C ARG A 11 27.58 -13.60 -9.26
N ARG A 12 28.87 -13.69 -9.62
CA ARG A 12 29.74 -14.76 -9.13
C ARG A 12 29.93 -14.69 -7.61
N LEU A 13 30.08 -13.49 -7.03
CA LEU A 13 30.13 -13.32 -5.57
C LEU A 13 28.88 -13.87 -4.87
N LEU A 14 27.72 -13.68 -5.50
CA LEU A 14 26.42 -14.17 -4.98
C LEU A 14 26.24 -15.68 -5.10
N THR A 15 27.01 -16.37 -5.96
CA THR A 15 26.80 -17.79 -6.27
C THR A 15 27.96 -18.70 -5.87
N GLU A 16 29.17 -18.17 -5.77
CA GLU A 16 30.37 -18.93 -5.44
C GLU A 16 30.47 -19.14 -3.93
N SER A 17 30.75 -20.37 -3.48
CA SER A 17 30.82 -20.75 -2.07
C SER A 17 31.97 -20.04 -1.32
N ALA A 18 31.72 -19.57 -0.10
CA ALA A 18 32.69 -18.85 0.74
C ALA A 18 33.75 -19.77 1.38
N LYS A 19 33.32 -20.95 1.87
CA LYS A 19 34.09 -22.01 2.54
C LYS A 19 33.41 -23.38 2.33
N THR A 20 33.91 -24.45 2.98
CA THR A 20 33.56 -25.88 2.81
C THR A 20 32.09 -26.28 3.02
N GLU A 21 31.22 -25.37 3.43
CA GLU A 21 29.79 -25.61 3.54
C GLU A 21 29.07 -25.20 2.25
N HIS A 22 28.35 -26.14 1.63
CA HIS A 22 27.77 -26.00 0.29
C HIS A 22 26.67 -24.92 0.14
N PHE A 23 26.37 -24.14 1.17
CA PHE A 23 25.15 -23.33 1.25
C PHE A 23 25.39 -21.82 1.50
N ILE A 24 26.64 -21.36 1.62
CA ILE A 24 26.96 -19.95 1.89
C ILE A 24 27.84 -19.38 0.79
N SER A 25 27.35 -18.38 0.08
CA SER A 25 28.12 -17.65 -0.93
C SER A 25 29.16 -16.72 -0.31
N ILE A 26 30.21 -16.37 -1.07
CA ILE A 26 31.24 -15.39 -0.67
C ILE A 26 30.58 -14.08 -0.21
N PHE A 27 29.55 -13.63 -0.92
CA PHE A 27 28.84 -12.40 -0.55
C PHE A 27 28.07 -12.54 0.78
N GLU A 28 27.35 -13.64 0.99
CA GLU A 28 26.65 -13.87 2.27
C GLU A 28 27.62 -13.89 3.45
N HIS A 29 28.77 -14.56 3.31
CA HIS A 29 29.82 -14.56 4.33
C HIS A 29 30.38 -13.15 4.59
N GLY A 30 30.58 -12.36 3.53
CA GLY A 30 30.97 -10.96 3.64
C GLY A 30 29.93 -10.11 4.37
N VAL A 31 28.63 -10.37 4.16
CA VAL A 31 27.53 -9.72 4.90
C VAL A 31 27.56 -10.11 6.37
N ASP A 32 27.72 -11.39 6.69
CA ASP A 32 27.80 -11.88 8.07
C ASP A 32 29.00 -11.25 8.80
N THR A 33 30.16 -11.20 8.13
CA THR A 33 31.37 -10.51 8.62
C THR A 33 31.15 -9.01 8.82
N TYR A 34 30.48 -8.33 7.87
CA TYR A 34 30.13 -6.91 7.98
C TYR A 34 29.28 -6.62 9.22
N HIS A 35 28.31 -7.48 9.53
CA HIS A 35 27.44 -7.33 10.69
C HIS A 35 28.22 -7.46 12.01
N VAL A 36 29.15 -8.40 12.09
CA VAL A 36 30.04 -8.55 13.26
C VAL A 36 30.98 -7.35 13.41
N VAL A 37 31.59 -6.86 12.32
CA VAL A 37 32.41 -5.64 12.35
C VAL A 37 31.57 -4.44 12.82
N LYS A 38 30.35 -4.29 12.32
CA LYS A 38 29.45 -3.20 12.69
C LYS A 38 29.17 -3.18 14.20
N TYR A 39 28.98 -4.36 14.82
CA TYR A 39 28.85 -4.50 16.26
C TYR A 39 30.09 -3.97 17.00
N PHE A 40 31.30 -4.45 16.66
CA PHE A 40 32.52 -4.01 17.34
C PHE A 40 32.86 -2.54 17.13
N VAL A 41 32.61 -2.01 15.92
CA VAL A 41 32.77 -0.58 15.61
C VAL A 41 31.83 0.27 16.47
N GLN A 42 30.58 -0.15 16.64
CA GLN A 42 29.60 0.57 17.48
C GLN A 42 30.00 0.53 18.97
N LYS A 43 30.61 -0.56 19.43
CA LYS A 43 31.07 -0.71 20.81
C LYS A 43 32.34 0.06 21.13
N ASN A 44 33.21 0.29 20.16
CA ASN A 44 34.52 0.90 20.37
C ASN A 44 34.71 2.22 19.57
N PRO A 45 33.79 3.20 19.64
CA PRO A 45 33.84 4.39 18.78
C PRO A 45 35.10 5.23 18.97
N GLY A 46 35.72 5.22 20.16
CA GLY A 46 36.93 5.99 20.45
C GLY A 46 38.23 5.41 19.88
N VAL A 47 38.22 4.17 19.39
CA VAL A 47 39.41 3.48 18.84
C VAL A 47 39.41 3.49 17.32
N ILE A 48 38.22 3.56 16.71
CA ILE A 48 38.03 3.45 15.27
C ILE A 48 38.46 4.73 14.56
N ARG A 49 39.49 4.63 13.70
CA ARG A 49 39.92 5.75 12.84
C ARG A 49 39.01 5.89 11.62
N ASP A 50 38.82 4.79 10.89
CA ASP A 50 37.92 4.75 9.73
C ASP A 50 36.96 3.56 9.80
N GLY A 51 35.79 3.82 10.39
CA GLY A 51 34.73 2.82 10.51
C GLY A 51 34.10 2.45 9.17
N ASN A 52 34.20 3.30 8.14
CA ASN A 52 33.71 3.00 6.81
C ASN A 52 34.63 2.01 6.09
N LEU A 53 35.95 2.23 6.19
CA LEU A 53 36.97 1.39 5.57
C LEU A 53 36.88 -0.07 6.07
N VAL A 54 36.87 -0.30 7.37
CA VAL A 54 36.83 -1.67 7.94
C VAL A 54 35.51 -2.38 7.63
N LYS A 55 34.38 -1.66 7.61
CA LYS A 55 33.08 -2.23 7.22
C LYS A 55 33.05 -2.59 5.74
N LEU A 56 33.59 -1.75 4.87
CA LEU A 56 33.69 -2.06 3.46
C LEU A 56 34.63 -3.26 3.23
N ALA A 57 35.77 -3.29 3.94
CA ALA A 57 36.70 -4.41 3.90
C ALA A 57 36.01 -5.72 4.31
N ALA A 58 35.21 -5.72 5.37
CA ALA A 58 34.42 -6.88 5.78
C ALA A 58 33.52 -7.44 4.67
N LEU A 59 32.86 -6.56 3.92
CA LEU A 59 31.95 -6.96 2.85
C LEU A 59 32.66 -7.58 1.64
N VAL A 60 33.94 -7.24 1.41
CA VAL A 60 34.68 -7.58 0.19
C VAL A 60 35.98 -8.34 0.42
N HIS A 61 36.30 -8.70 1.68
CA HIS A 61 37.60 -9.27 2.05
C HIS A 61 37.93 -10.52 1.22
N ASP A 62 36.92 -11.34 0.95
CA ASP A 62 37.03 -12.62 0.25
C ASP A 62 36.90 -12.55 -1.28
N VAL A 63 36.85 -11.37 -1.88
CA VAL A 63 36.66 -11.21 -3.34
C VAL A 63 37.72 -11.94 -4.18
N GLY A 64 38.94 -12.10 -3.64
CA GLY A 64 40.02 -12.85 -4.29
C GLY A 64 39.71 -14.33 -4.50
N LYS A 65 38.79 -14.92 -3.71
CA LYS A 65 38.40 -16.34 -3.80
C LYS A 65 37.75 -16.71 -5.13
N LEU A 66 37.24 -15.73 -5.90
CA LEU A 66 36.61 -15.96 -7.19
C LEU A 66 37.49 -16.71 -8.20
N LYS A 67 38.82 -16.67 -8.08
CA LYS A 67 39.70 -17.38 -9.01
C LYS A 67 39.70 -18.90 -8.79
N LYS A 68 39.42 -19.37 -7.57
CA LYS A 68 39.56 -20.77 -7.13
C LYS A 68 40.96 -21.38 -7.38
N ASP A 69 41.98 -20.54 -7.54
CA ASP A 69 43.35 -20.96 -7.82
C ASP A 69 44.17 -20.99 -6.53
N PHE A 70 44.16 -22.14 -5.85
CA PHE A 70 45.02 -22.38 -4.70
C PHE A 70 46.23 -23.23 -5.13
N GLN A 71 47.39 -22.60 -5.19
CA GLN A 71 48.61 -23.19 -5.76
C GLN A 71 49.24 -24.22 -4.83
N THR A 72 49.14 -24.02 -3.51
CA THR A 72 49.74 -24.92 -2.52
C THR A 72 48.70 -25.58 -1.61
N LYS A 73 49.04 -26.75 -1.06
CA LYS A 73 48.24 -27.40 -0.01
C LYS A 73 48.10 -26.52 1.24
N GLY A 74 49.10 -25.67 1.51
CA GLY A 74 49.06 -24.67 2.57
C GLY A 74 48.03 -23.58 2.31
N GLU A 75 48.02 -23.00 1.11
CA GLU A 75 47.01 -22.02 0.69
C GLU A 75 45.61 -22.63 0.63
N ARG A 76 45.45 -23.89 0.22
CA ARG A 76 44.16 -24.60 0.30
C ARG A 76 43.71 -24.83 1.73
N LYS A 77 44.65 -25.15 2.63
CA LYS A 77 44.36 -25.37 4.05
C LYS A 77 44.00 -24.06 4.75
N LEU A 78 44.73 -22.99 4.46
CA LEU A 78 44.59 -21.69 5.12
C LEU A 78 43.68 -20.73 4.35
N TRP A 79 43.17 -21.14 3.18
CA TRP A 79 42.29 -20.36 2.30
C TRP A 79 42.82 -18.97 1.90
N ILE A 80 44.14 -18.85 1.72
CA ILE A 80 44.83 -17.58 1.42
C ILE A 80 44.62 -17.21 -0.06
N HIS A 81 43.87 -16.13 -0.34
CA HIS A 81 43.52 -15.63 -1.69
C HIS A 81 44.05 -14.22 -2.13
N PRO A 82 45.06 -13.59 -1.49
CA PRO A 82 45.44 -12.19 -1.72
C PRO A 82 45.79 -11.82 -3.16
N ARG A 83 46.31 -12.76 -3.96
CA ARG A 83 46.85 -12.46 -5.30
C ARG A 83 45.80 -11.95 -6.30
N HIS A 84 44.53 -12.29 -6.09
CA HIS A 84 43.43 -11.92 -6.99
C HIS A 84 42.51 -10.83 -6.42
N THR A 85 42.74 -10.40 -5.18
CA THR A 85 41.94 -9.37 -4.53
C THR A 85 41.94 -8.09 -5.37
N ARG A 86 43.11 -7.63 -5.84
CA ARG A 86 43.20 -6.40 -6.68
C ARG A 86 42.44 -6.50 -7.99
N GLU A 87 42.54 -7.66 -8.65
CA GLU A 87 41.89 -7.94 -9.94
C GLU A 87 40.37 -7.78 -9.83
N PHE A 88 39.77 -8.41 -8.82
CA PHE A 88 38.31 -8.45 -8.69
C PHE A 88 37.71 -7.32 -7.87
N LEU A 89 38.43 -6.80 -6.87
CA LEU A 89 37.92 -5.75 -5.98
C LEU A 89 37.59 -4.47 -6.74
N ILE A 90 38.49 -4.00 -7.60
CA ILE A 90 38.28 -2.77 -8.36
C ILE A 90 37.07 -2.92 -9.27
N LEU A 91 36.94 -4.06 -9.94
CA LEU A 91 35.82 -4.34 -10.84
C LEU A 91 34.49 -4.46 -10.09
N LEU A 92 34.48 -5.12 -8.92
CA LEU A 92 33.31 -5.22 -8.04
C LEU A 92 32.84 -3.84 -7.59
N LEU A 93 33.76 -2.97 -7.16
CA LEU A 93 33.46 -1.60 -6.71
C LEU A 93 33.02 -0.67 -7.85
N GLN A 94 33.21 -1.06 -9.10
CA GLN A 94 32.68 -0.36 -10.27
C GLN A 94 31.29 -0.87 -10.69
N GLU A 95 30.86 -2.02 -10.19
CA GLU A 95 29.57 -2.62 -10.55
C GLU A 95 28.40 -1.81 -9.95
N ARG A 96 27.41 -1.50 -10.79
CA ARG A 96 26.31 -0.59 -10.45
C ARG A 96 25.44 -1.13 -9.30
N SER A 97 25.13 -2.41 -9.32
CA SER A 97 24.27 -3.07 -8.33
C SER A 97 24.97 -3.15 -6.98
N PHE A 98 26.27 -3.47 -6.97
CA PHE A 98 27.09 -3.46 -5.76
C PHE A 98 27.23 -2.05 -5.18
N ARG A 99 27.47 -1.02 -6.02
CA ARG A 99 27.45 0.38 -5.56
C ARG A 99 26.12 0.79 -4.92
N ARG A 100 25.00 0.28 -5.43
CA ARG A 100 23.70 0.48 -4.81
C ARG A 100 23.64 -0.17 -3.42
N VAL A 101 24.12 -1.42 -3.28
CA VAL A 101 24.24 -2.08 -1.96
C VAL A 101 25.08 -1.25 -0.99
N LEU A 102 26.22 -0.71 -1.44
CA LEU A 102 27.08 0.14 -0.62
C LEU A 102 26.34 1.43 -0.18
N SER A 103 25.71 2.12 -1.13
CA SER A 103 24.95 3.36 -0.86
C SER A 103 23.80 3.13 0.09
N ASP A 104 23.01 2.06 -0.10
CA ASP A 104 21.86 1.72 0.75
C ASP A 104 22.29 1.40 2.20
N ASN A 105 23.56 1.04 2.40
CA ASN A 105 24.16 0.76 3.71
C ASN A 105 25.07 1.90 4.23
N GLY A 106 25.08 3.07 3.57
CA GLY A 106 25.88 4.22 3.97
C GLY A 106 27.39 4.01 3.88
N LEU A 107 27.84 3.11 3.00
CA LEU A 107 29.25 2.82 2.74
C LEU A 107 29.75 3.61 1.53
N ASN A 108 30.92 4.23 1.68
CA ASN A 108 31.59 4.99 0.63
C ASN A 108 32.87 4.26 0.19
N ILE A 109 33.14 4.31 -1.12
CA ILE A 109 34.40 3.81 -1.67
C ILE A 109 35.50 4.83 -1.31
N PRO A 110 36.59 4.42 -0.65
CA PRO A 110 37.66 5.34 -0.28
C PRO A 110 38.35 5.91 -1.52
N SER A 111 38.81 7.16 -1.43
CA SER A 111 39.62 7.78 -2.49
C SER A 111 40.95 7.05 -2.68
N GLU A 112 41.52 6.55 -1.58
CA GLU A 112 42.74 5.75 -1.58
C GLU A 112 42.40 4.27 -1.38
N MET A 113 42.65 3.47 -2.42
CA MET A 113 42.33 2.04 -2.41
C MET A 113 43.37 1.18 -1.67
N GLY A 114 44.56 1.72 -1.41
CA GLY A 114 45.69 1.00 -0.80
C GLY A 114 45.34 0.33 0.53
N PRO A 115 44.79 1.07 1.52
CA PRO A 115 44.37 0.50 2.79
C PRO A 115 43.33 -0.61 2.67
N LEU A 116 42.31 -0.41 1.83
CA LEU A 116 41.25 -1.42 1.62
C LEU A 116 41.82 -2.71 1.02
N ILE A 117 42.66 -2.58 -0.01
CA ILE A 117 43.36 -3.72 -0.61
C ILE A 117 44.22 -4.44 0.42
N ALA A 118 44.99 -3.69 1.23
CA ALA A 118 45.86 -4.27 2.25
C ALA A 118 45.07 -5.03 3.33
N MET A 119 43.93 -4.48 3.78
CA MET A 119 43.04 -5.17 4.71
C MET A 119 42.54 -6.49 4.11
N CYS A 120 42.00 -6.46 2.88
CA CYS A 120 41.50 -7.67 2.22
C CYS A 120 42.62 -8.70 1.97
N GLU A 121 43.82 -8.28 1.58
CA GLU A 121 44.95 -9.17 1.29
C GLU A 121 45.54 -9.81 2.57
N LYS A 122 45.49 -9.11 3.71
CA LYS A 122 46.20 -9.50 4.93
C LYS A 122 45.28 -9.86 6.10
N HIS A 123 43.96 -9.92 5.92
CA HIS A 123 43.01 -10.09 7.03
C HIS A 123 43.19 -11.38 7.85
N HIS A 124 43.83 -12.45 7.35
CA HIS A 124 44.13 -13.64 8.16
C HIS A 124 45.38 -13.49 9.04
N ALA A 125 46.27 -12.54 8.70
CA ALA A 125 47.52 -12.27 9.39
C ALA A 125 47.95 -10.81 9.15
N PRO A 126 47.22 -9.83 9.74
CA PRO A 126 47.51 -8.42 9.53
C PRO A 126 48.92 -8.11 10.05
N ASP A 127 49.71 -7.38 9.27
CA ASP A 127 51.10 -7.07 9.61
C ASP A 127 51.23 -5.77 10.42
N ALA A 128 52.37 -5.60 11.09
CA ALA A 128 52.61 -4.45 11.96
C ALA A 128 52.47 -3.09 11.25
N PRO A 129 52.88 -2.90 9.98
CA PRO A 129 52.60 -1.67 9.24
C PRO A 129 51.10 -1.39 9.11
N LEU A 130 50.31 -2.38 8.65
CA LEU A 130 48.87 -2.19 8.50
C LEU A 130 48.19 -1.85 9.83
N LEU A 131 48.52 -2.56 10.90
CA LEU A 131 47.91 -2.34 12.22
C LEU A 131 48.34 -1.02 12.88
N ARG A 132 49.50 -0.47 12.53
CA ARG A 132 49.94 0.84 13.00
C ARG A 132 49.10 1.96 12.41
N ASP A 133 48.84 1.86 11.11
CA ASP A 133 48.12 2.90 10.34
C ASP A 133 46.61 2.73 10.47
N HIS A 134 46.14 1.48 10.57
CA HIS A 134 44.74 1.07 10.66
C HIS A 134 44.55 -0.03 11.72
N PRO A 135 44.57 0.30 13.02
CA PRO A 135 44.39 -0.69 14.09
C PRO A 135 43.06 -1.44 13.96
N GLU A 136 42.02 -0.82 13.40
CA GLU A 136 40.73 -1.45 13.11
C GLU A 136 40.81 -2.63 12.14
N ALA A 137 41.91 -2.80 11.37
CA ALA A 137 42.11 -3.96 10.52
C ALA A 137 42.09 -5.29 11.31
N ILE A 138 42.44 -5.28 12.59
CA ILE A 138 42.36 -6.48 13.44
C ILE A 138 40.92 -6.96 13.64
N LEU A 139 39.94 -6.04 13.62
CA LEU A 139 38.53 -6.38 13.76
C LEU A 139 38.01 -7.18 12.57
N LEU A 140 38.61 -7.00 11.38
CA LEU A 140 38.25 -7.80 10.21
C LEU A 140 38.59 -9.28 10.42
N THR A 141 39.74 -9.57 11.03
CA THR A 141 40.16 -10.94 11.35
C THR A 141 39.25 -11.57 12.39
N VAL A 142 38.94 -10.81 13.45
CA VAL A 142 38.03 -11.23 14.53
C VAL A 142 36.63 -11.49 13.98
N ALA A 143 36.13 -10.61 13.11
CA ALA A 143 34.81 -10.74 12.52
C ALA A 143 34.69 -11.91 11.54
N ASP A 144 35.70 -12.16 10.70
CA ASP A 144 35.74 -13.35 9.80
C ASP A 144 35.66 -14.64 10.63
N ALA A 145 36.45 -14.71 11.72
CA ALA A 145 36.44 -15.85 12.62
C ALA A 145 35.08 -16.06 13.29
N ILE A 146 34.51 -15.02 13.91
CA ILE A 146 33.23 -15.09 14.60
C ILE A 146 32.09 -15.41 13.63
N ALA A 147 32.04 -14.75 12.46
CA ALA A 147 31.04 -15.05 11.43
C ALA A 147 31.13 -16.51 11.00
N SER A 148 32.33 -17.03 10.76
CA SER A 148 32.54 -18.44 10.42
C SER A 148 32.05 -19.41 11.51
N MET A 149 32.26 -19.06 12.79
CA MET A 149 31.76 -19.88 13.90
C MET A 149 30.23 -19.83 14.03
N MET A 150 29.64 -18.66 13.82
CA MET A 150 28.18 -18.47 13.82
C MET A 150 27.51 -19.25 12.69
N GLU A 151 28.10 -19.25 11.50
CA GLU A 151 27.68 -20.04 10.33
C GLU A 151 27.71 -21.54 10.63
N ALA A 152 28.77 -22.02 11.30
CA ALA A 152 28.89 -23.40 11.77
C ALA A 152 27.96 -23.75 12.96
N GLY A 153 27.15 -22.79 13.43
CA GLY A 153 26.22 -22.97 14.55
C GLY A 153 26.88 -22.99 15.93
N ILE A 154 28.15 -22.57 16.03
CA ILE A 154 28.89 -22.50 17.29
C ILE A 154 28.56 -21.17 18.00
N THR A 155 28.21 -21.26 19.28
CA THR A 155 27.88 -20.14 20.16
C THR A 155 28.77 -20.14 21.40
N GLY A 156 28.89 -19.01 22.09
CA GLY A 156 29.68 -18.91 23.32
C GLY A 156 30.41 -17.58 23.44
N ASN A 157 31.35 -17.51 24.39
CA ASN A 157 32.19 -16.34 24.61
C ASN A 157 33.09 -16.08 23.40
N VAL A 158 33.31 -14.80 23.08
CA VAL A 158 34.15 -14.37 21.94
C VAL A 158 35.54 -15.04 21.96
N GLU A 159 36.14 -15.20 23.14
CA GLU A 159 37.44 -15.87 23.27
C GLU A 159 37.42 -17.32 22.78
N ASP A 160 36.39 -18.08 23.16
CA ASP A 160 36.27 -19.49 22.78
C ASP A 160 35.99 -19.64 21.29
N LEU A 161 35.18 -18.74 20.71
CA LEU A 161 34.95 -18.69 19.27
C LEU A 161 36.24 -18.41 18.49
N LEU A 162 37.05 -17.46 18.96
CA LEU A 162 38.35 -17.15 18.34
C LEU A 162 39.33 -18.33 18.47
N ARG A 163 39.37 -18.99 19.63
CA ARG A 163 40.23 -20.16 19.87
C ARG A 163 39.82 -21.38 19.04
N ALA A 164 38.53 -21.56 18.80
CA ALA A 164 38.00 -22.66 17.99
C ALA A 164 38.24 -22.47 16.50
N TYR A 165 38.41 -21.24 16.02
CA TYR A 165 38.61 -20.95 14.60
C TYR A 165 40.05 -21.28 14.15
N PRO A 166 40.25 -22.26 13.25
CA PRO A 166 41.59 -22.79 12.94
C PRO A 166 42.42 -21.89 12.01
N TYR A 167 41.84 -20.82 11.47
CA TYR A 167 42.46 -19.99 10.42
C TYR A 167 42.92 -18.61 10.89
N SER A 168 42.59 -18.22 12.12
CA SER A 168 43.09 -17.00 12.74
C SER A 168 44.10 -17.34 13.84
N ARG A 169 45.13 -16.50 13.98
CA ARG A 169 46.04 -16.53 15.12
C ARG A 169 45.79 -15.38 16.11
N VAL A 170 44.81 -14.54 15.82
CA VAL A 170 44.50 -13.37 16.64
C VAL A 170 43.89 -13.82 17.97
N THR A 171 44.53 -13.42 19.05
CA THR A 171 44.09 -13.66 20.42
C THR A 171 43.31 -12.48 20.97
N LEU A 172 42.45 -12.73 21.97
CA LEU A 172 41.73 -11.66 22.65
C LEU A 172 42.67 -10.61 23.28
N ALA A 173 43.83 -11.05 23.77
CA ALA A 173 44.84 -10.18 24.36
C ALA A 173 45.42 -9.20 23.33
N GLU A 174 45.70 -9.66 22.11
CA GLU A 174 46.16 -8.81 21.02
C GLU A 174 45.10 -7.78 20.63
N VAL A 175 43.83 -8.19 20.51
CA VAL A 175 42.73 -7.27 20.20
C VAL A 175 42.62 -6.16 21.25
N LYS A 176 42.71 -6.52 22.53
CA LYS A 176 42.73 -5.57 23.66
C LYS A 176 43.95 -4.65 23.65
N ALA A 177 45.12 -5.14 23.23
CA ALA A 177 46.33 -4.33 23.11
C ALA A 177 46.19 -3.19 22.07
N PHE A 178 45.31 -3.35 21.08
CA PHE A 178 44.95 -2.30 20.12
C PHE A 178 43.83 -1.36 20.61
N GLY A 179 43.40 -1.49 21.87
CA GLY A 179 42.42 -0.61 22.51
C GLY A 179 40.97 -1.05 22.39
N PHE A 180 40.67 -2.09 21.61
CA PHE A 180 39.34 -2.67 21.53
C PHE A 180 39.05 -3.44 22.81
N THR A 181 38.19 -2.91 23.67
CA THR A 181 37.91 -3.47 25.01
C THR A 181 36.44 -3.76 25.21
N GLU A 182 35.56 -3.03 24.51
CA GLU A 182 34.11 -3.15 24.64
C GLU A 182 33.53 -4.25 23.73
N GLY A 183 32.65 -5.08 24.29
CA GLY A 183 31.93 -6.13 23.56
C GLY A 183 32.70 -7.44 23.37
N LEU A 184 33.96 -7.51 23.84
CA LEU A 184 34.82 -8.69 23.74
C LEU A 184 34.63 -9.70 24.88
N ASP A 185 33.99 -9.26 25.96
CA ASP A 185 33.60 -10.03 27.14
C ASP A 185 32.18 -10.60 27.04
N THR A 186 31.52 -10.43 25.89
CA THR A 186 30.14 -10.87 25.67
C THR A 186 30.05 -12.30 25.16
N GLU A 187 28.93 -12.96 25.47
CA GLU A 187 28.56 -14.23 24.89
C GLU A 187 27.70 -14.00 23.64
N ILE A 188 27.98 -14.78 22.59
CA ILE A 188 27.18 -14.80 21.37
C ILE A 188 26.24 -15.99 21.46
N HIS A 189 24.93 -15.72 21.42
CA HIS A 189 23.87 -16.71 21.44
C HIS A 189 23.11 -16.73 20.12
N ARG A 190 22.49 -17.87 19.84
CA ARG A 190 21.58 -18.05 18.71
C ARG A 190 20.15 -18.21 19.22
N LEU A 191 19.25 -17.42 18.65
CA LEU A 191 17.81 -17.48 18.87
C LEU A 191 17.16 -17.99 17.58
N ASP A 192 16.55 -19.17 17.65
CA ASP A 192 15.73 -19.68 16.55
C ASP A 192 14.31 -19.12 16.68
N LEU A 193 13.98 -18.22 15.76
CA LEU A 193 12.66 -17.62 15.64
C LEU A 193 11.71 -18.63 14.96
N PRO A 194 10.40 -18.56 15.26
CA PRO A 194 9.41 -19.40 14.61
C PRO A 194 9.50 -19.32 13.08
N GLY A 195 9.71 -20.47 12.44
CA GLY A 195 9.70 -20.60 10.99
C GLY A 195 9.99 -22.04 10.58
N THR A 196 9.05 -22.66 9.89
CA THR A 196 9.13 -24.05 9.38
C THR A 196 9.45 -24.07 7.89
N PHE A 197 9.06 -23.00 7.17
CA PHE A 197 9.18 -22.87 5.73
C PHE A 197 10.05 -21.66 5.36
N VAL A 198 10.55 -21.63 4.11
CA VAL A 198 11.42 -20.53 3.61
C VAL A 198 10.65 -19.20 3.56
N GLU A 199 9.34 -19.27 3.38
CA GLU A 199 8.42 -18.15 3.38
C GLU A 199 8.27 -17.51 4.77
N ASP A 200 8.61 -18.23 5.85
CA ASP A 200 8.54 -17.73 7.23
C ASP A 200 9.68 -16.77 7.58
N VAL A 201 10.65 -16.56 6.69
CA VAL A 201 11.71 -15.54 6.86
C VAL A 201 11.12 -14.14 7.05
N PHE A 202 9.97 -13.88 6.43
CA PHE A 202 9.25 -12.64 6.65
C PHE A 202 8.71 -12.54 8.08
N LEU A 203 8.07 -13.60 8.59
CA LEU A 203 7.57 -13.65 9.98
C LEU A 203 8.72 -13.50 10.98
N ALA A 204 9.82 -14.22 10.77
CA ALA A 204 11.03 -14.08 11.58
C ALA A 204 11.53 -12.63 11.60
N SER A 205 11.52 -11.94 10.45
CA SER A 205 11.91 -10.53 10.36
C SER A 205 10.97 -9.61 11.14
N MET A 206 9.66 -9.84 11.08
CA MET A 206 8.69 -9.08 11.89
C MET A 206 8.92 -9.29 13.39
N ILE A 207 9.12 -10.55 13.80
CA ILE A 207 9.39 -10.94 15.19
C ILE A 207 10.65 -10.25 15.67
N TYR A 208 11.73 -10.27 14.87
CA TYR A 208 12.96 -9.57 15.18
C TYR A 208 12.72 -8.06 15.38
N GLN A 209 11.99 -7.39 14.49
CA GLN A 209 11.73 -5.94 14.66
C GLN A 209 10.99 -5.64 15.96
N ALA A 210 10.03 -6.47 16.35
CA ALA A 210 9.33 -6.32 17.63
C ALA A 210 10.25 -6.63 18.83
N LEU A 211 11.15 -7.61 18.69
CA LEU A 211 12.07 -8.05 19.74
C LEU A 211 13.22 -7.05 19.96
N ARG A 212 13.64 -6.32 18.92
CA ARG A 212 14.83 -5.48 18.91
C ARG A 212 14.89 -4.45 20.04
N GLY A 213 13.77 -3.78 20.34
CA GLY A 213 13.72 -2.79 21.42
C GLY A 213 14.02 -3.43 22.78
N LEU A 214 13.35 -4.54 23.07
CA LEU A 214 13.51 -5.30 24.31
C LEU A 214 14.93 -5.87 24.47
N LEU A 215 15.54 -6.35 23.38
CA LEU A 215 16.94 -6.80 23.40
C LEU A 215 17.86 -5.68 23.89
N LEU A 216 17.78 -4.51 23.26
CA LEU A 216 18.65 -3.38 23.58
C LEU A 216 18.42 -2.85 25.00
N GLU A 217 17.17 -2.80 25.47
CA GLU A 217 16.83 -2.39 26.85
C GLU A 217 17.45 -3.31 27.92
N ARG A 218 17.69 -4.57 27.57
CA ARG A 218 18.28 -5.58 28.46
C ARG A 218 19.78 -5.78 28.24
N GLY A 219 20.42 -4.91 27.47
CA GLY A 219 21.85 -5.02 27.16
C GLY A 219 22.20 -6.21 26.26
N VAL A 220 21.23 -6.74 25.51
CA VAL A 220 21.43 -7.77 24.50
C VAL A 220 21.43 -7.11 23.12
N TYR A 221 22.48 -7.31 22.35
CA TYR A 221 22.71 -6.59 21.10
C TYR A 221 22.54 -7.53 19.90
N PRO A 222 21.59 -7.27 19.00
CA PRO A 222 21.49 -8.02 17.74
C PRO A 222 22.77 -7.84 16.91
N ILE A 223 23.36 -8.95 16.48
CA ILE A 223 24.51 -8.96 15.57
C ILE A 223 24.00 -9.15 14.13
N LEU A 224 23.35 -10.28 13.89
CA LEU A 224 23.00 -10.80 12.57
C LEU A 224 21.64 -11.51 12.63
N GLN A 225 20.81 -11.34 11.61
CA GLN A 225 19.68 -12.21 11.36
C GLN A 225 19.89 -12.94 10.02
N ARG A 226 19.78 -14.27 10.03
CA ARG A 226 19.82 -15.10 8.83
C ARG A 226 18.63 -16.04 8.83
N LYS A 227 17.74 -15.87 7.85
CA LYS A 227 16.47 -16.60 7.77
C LYS A 227 15.68 -16.45 9.09
N SER A 228 15.37 -17.57 9.74
CA SER A 228 14.70 -17.65 11.03
C SER A 228 15.65 -17.62 12.23
N SER A 229 16.96 -17.51 12.04
CA SER A 229 17.92 -17.46 13.16
C SER A 229 18.42 -16.05 13.39
N LEU A 230 18.48 -15.63 14.65
CA LEU A 230 18.98 -14.35 15.12
C LEU A 230 20.15 -14.59 16.08
N TRP A 231 21.31 -13.99 15.79
CA TRP A 231 22.46 -14.02 16.68
C TRP A 231 22.54 -12.73 17.47
N VAL A 232 22.78 -12.86 18.78
CA VAL A 232 22.80 -11.75 19.73
C VAL A 232 24.04 -11.82 20.62
N ALA A 233 24.57 -10.66 21.00
CA ALA A 233 25.64 -10.51 21.98
C ALA A 233 25.05 -10.07 23.32
N GLY A 234 25.31 -10.79 24.40
CA GLY A 234 24.79 -10.45 25.72
C GLY A 234 25.21 -11.46 26.78
N SER A 235 24.54 -11.46 27.93
CA SER A 235 24.63 -12.58 28.88
C SER A 235 23.58 -13.63 28.56
N GLU A 236 23.88 -14.89 28.86
CA GLU A 236 22.93 -15.99 28.72
C GLU A 236 21.64 -15.71 29.50
N GLN A 237 21.74 -15.27 30.76
CA GLN A 237 20.57 -15.02 31.60
C GLN A 237 19.67 -13.93 31.03
N ALA A 238 20.22 -12.80 30.56
CA ALA A 238 19.41 -11.74 29.96
C ALA A 238 18.72 -12.24 28.69
N THR A 239 19.41 -13.04 27.88
CA THR A 239 18.86 -13.65 26.66
C THR A 239 17.71 -14.60 26.99
N LEU A 240 17.88 -15.49 27.98
CA LEU A 240 16.84 -16.41 28.46
C LEU A 240 15.63 -15.68 29.03
N ASP A 241 15.84 -14.65 29.85
CA ASP A 241 14.76 -13.84 30.41
C ASP A 241 13.91 -13.20 29.31
N ILE A 242 14.57 -12.67 28.27
CA ILE A 242 13.89 -12.08 27.12
C ILE A 242 13.06 -13.14 26.40
N VAL A 243 13.64 -14.30 26.05
CA VAL A 243 12.91 -15.38 25.36
C VAL A 243 11.71 -15.85 26.20
N ASN A 244 11.89 -16.01 27.50
CA ASN A 244 10.85 -16.50 28.40
C ASN A 244 9.72 -15.50 28.62
N THR A 245 10.01 -14.20 28.57
CA THR A 245 9.02 -13.13 28.83
C THR A 245 8.43 -12.54 27.55
N PHE A 246 9.12 -12.65 26.42
CA PHE A 246 8.68 -12.09 25.17
C PHE A 246 7.38 -12.78 24.74
N ARG A 247 6.31 -11.99 24.70
CA ARG A 247 5.02 -12.39 24.18
C ARG A 247 4.66 -11.42 23.10
N VAL A 248 4.38 -11.97 21.94
CA VAL A 248 3.98 -11.19 20.79
C VAL A 248 2.58 -11.59 20.42
N ASN A 249 1.68 -10.61 20.49
CA ASN A 249 0.37 -10.74 19.90
C ASN A 249 0.55 -10.69 18.37
N PRO A 250 0.12 -11.71 17.62
CA PRO A 250 0.16 -11.70 16.16
C PRO A 250 -0.41 -10.39 15.59
N GLN A 251 -1.51 -9.88 16.14
CA GLN A 251 -2.12 -8.62 15.73
C GLN A 251 -1.13 -7.44 15.76
N THR A 252 -0.31 -7.35 16.80
CA THR A 252 0.68 -6.28 16.96
C THR A 252 1.81 -6.40 15.95
N LEU A 253 2.31 -7.61 15.65
CA LEU A 253 3.29 -7.80 14.56
C LEU A 253 2.73 -7.32 13.24
N TYR A 254 1.52 -7.75 12.93
CA TYR A 254 0.87 -7.49 11.67
C TYR A 254 0.59 -6.00 11.48
N GLN A 255 0.06 -5.32 12.49
CA GLN A 255 -0.17 -3.87 12.46
C GLN A 255 1.13 -3.05 12.36
N ALA A 256 2.23 -3.54 12.93
CA ALA A 256 3.51 -2.82 12.91
C ALA A 256 4.26 -2.93 11.56
N ASN A 257 3.98 -3.96 10.76
CA ASN A 257 4.78 -4.28 9.56
C ASN A 257 4.01 -4.17 8.24
N PHE A 258 2.69 -4.02 8.27
CA PHE A 258 1.88 -3.97 7.06
C PHE A 258 0.89 -2.82 7.10
N ASP A 259 0.86 -2.04 6.00
CA ASP A 259 -0.17 -1.06 5.77
C ASP A 259 -1.53 -1.73 5.48
N ALA A 260 -2.60 -1.10 5.94
CA ALA A 260 -3.98 -1.55 5.70
C ALA A 260 -4.30 -1.76 4.20
N GLU A 261 -3.56 -1.11 3.31
CA GLU A 261 -3.71 -1.18 1.85
C GLU A 261 -3.17 -2.49 1.25
N ILE A 262 -2.06 -3.02 1.79
CA ILE A 262 -1.52 -4.34 1.38
C ILE A 262 -2.53 -5.43 1.70
N TYR A 263 -3.14 -5.32 2.88
CA TYR A 263 -4.20 -6.23 3.31
C TYR A 263 -5.47 -6.14 2.48
N SER A 264 -5.90 -4.92 2.12
CA SER A 264 -7.01 -4.75 1.18
C SER A 264 -6.72 -5.48 -0.12
N THR A 265 -5.50 -5.35 -0.62
CA THR A 265 -5.08 -5.97 -1.89
C THR A 265 -5.06 -7.49 -1.80
N ILE A 266 -4.53 -8.07 -0.72
CA ILE A 266 -4.53 -9.52 -0.50
C ILE A 266 -5.97 -10.04 -0.37
N LEU A 267 -6.80 -9.40 0.45
CA LEU A 267 -8.19 -9.79 0.63
C LEU A 267 -8.97 -9.68 -0.68
N ASP A 268 -8.80 -8.58 -1.44
CA ASP A 268 -9.45 -8.38 -2.72
C ASP A 268 -9.01 -9.44 -3.75
N ASN A 269 -7.73 -9.83 -3.76
CA ASN A 269 -7.22 -10.87 -4.65
C ASN A 269 -7.69 -12.27 -4.27
N VAL A 270 -7.66 -12.62 -2.98
CA VAL A 270 -8.16 -13.91 -2.48
C VAL A 270 -9.67 -14.02 -2.72
N LEU A 271 -10.44 -12.96 -2.45
CA LEU A 271 -11.89 -12.93 -2.68
C LEU A 271 -12.24 -12.95 -4.18
N LYS A 272 -11.46 -12.30 -5.03
CA LYS A 272 -11.63 -12.39 -6.50
C LYS A 272 -11.36 -13.79 -7.03
N THR A 273 -10.39 -14.51 -6.46
CA THR A 273 -9.95 -15.81 -6.98
C THR A 273 -10.73 -16.99 -6.42
N THR A 274 -11.06 -16.97 -5.12
CA THR A 274 -11.73 -18.10 -4.43
C THR A 274 -13.18 -17.82 -4.06
N GLY A 275 -13.59 -16.55 -4.06
CA GLY A 275 -14.86 -16.12 -3.49
C GLY A 275 -14.90 -16.25 -1.97
N ALA A 276 -15.73 -15.46 -1.30
CA ALA A 276 -15.81 -15.44 0.17
C ALA A 276 -16.12 -16.80 0.83
N GLY A 277 -16.78 -17.71 0.10
CA GLY A 277 -17.13 -19.06 0.56
C GLY A 277 -16.09 -20.14 0.25
N GLY A 278 -15.03 -19.81 -0.49
CA GLY A 278 -13.93 -20.73 -0.82
C GLY A 278 -12.72 -20.63 0.13
N LEU A 279 -12.82 -19.80 1.17
CA LEU A 279 -11.74 -19.59 2.12
C LEU A 279 -11.56 -20.80 3.03
N GLN A 280 -10.33 -21.30 3.11
CA GLN A 280 -9.96 -22.35 4.07
C GLN A 280 -9.86 -21.79 5.49
N ALA A 281 -9.98 -22.67 6.50
CA ALA A 281 -9.94 -22.29 7.92
C ALA A 281 -8.67 -21.50 8.29
N ASP A 282 -7.53 -21.83 7.70
CA ASP A 282 -6.27 -21.14 7.97
C ASP A 282 -6.19 -19.76 7.31
N GLN A 283 -6.83 -19.58 6.15
CA GLN A 283 -7.00 -18.26 5.52
C GLN A 283 -7.93 -17.36 6.32
N LEU A 284 -9.01 -17.94 6.90
CA LEU A 284 -9.90 -17.24 7.82
C LEU A 284 -9.17 -16.79 9.08
N ARG A 285 -8.36 -17.67 9.69
CA ARG A 285 -7.53 -17.31 10.86
C ARG A 285 -6.61 -16.13 10.54
N PHE A 286 -6.00 -16.10 9.36
CA PHE A 286 -5.12 -15.01 8.95
C PHE A 286 -5.88 -13.67 8.78
N LEU A 287 -7.07 -13.70 8.16
CA LEU A 287 -7.89 -12.51 7.93
C LEU A 287 -8.54 -11.95 9.20
N LEU A 288 -8.82 -12.81 10.18
CA LEU A 288 -9.48 -12.44 11.44
C LEU A 288 -8.55 -11.75 12.45
N ILE A 289 -7.23 -11.73 12.22
CA ILE A 289 -6.26 -11.03 13.09
C ILE A 289 -6.36 -9.50 12.93
N ASN A 290 -6.93 -9.01 11.82
CA ASN A 290 -7.18 -7.59 11.61
C ASN A 290 -8.69 -7.33 11.64
N GLU A 291 -9.15 -6.57 12.65
CA GLU A 291 -10.56 -6.27 12.86
C GLU A 291 -11.25 -5.63 11.64
N GLU A 292 -10.56 -4.75 10.90
CA GLU A 292 -11.13 -4.09 9.72
C GLU A 292 -11.27 -5.05 8.54
N LEU A 293 -10.34 -5.99 8.37
CA LEU A 293 -10.44 -7.05 7.37
C LEU A 293 -11.47 -8.11 7.74
N ALA A 294 -11.51 -8.52 9.00
CA ALA A 294 -12.53 -9.39 9.55
C ALA A 294 -13.93 -8.81 9.27
N LYS A 295 -14.10 -7.51 9.52
CA LYS A 295 -15.33 -6.78 9.19
C LYS A 295 -15.60 -6.74 7.69
N ARG A 296 -14.60 -6.50 6.84
CA ARG A 296 -14.77 -6.51 5.37
C ARG A 296 -15.12 -7.88 4.81
N LEU A 297 -14.48 -8.93 5.28
CA LEU A 297 -14.79 -10.31 4.90
C LEU A 297 -16.19 -10.69 5.37
N ALA A 298 -16.52 -10.42 6.63
CA ALA A 298 -17.86 -10.65 7.17
C ALA A 298 -18.90 -9.91 6.34
N ARG A 299 -18.68 -8.64 5.97
CA ARG A 299 -19.56 -7.89 5.06
C ARG A 299 -19.76 -8.63 3.73
N GLN A 300 -18.71 -9.16 3.11
CA GLN A 300 -18.85 -9.89 1.84
C GLN A 300 -19.60 -11.22 1.99
N ILE A 301 -19.44 -11.92 3.10
CA ILE A 301 -20.18 -13.17 3.40
C ILE A 301 -21.66 -12.84 3.62
N VAL A 302 -21.96 -11.79 4.40
CA VAL A 302 -23.33 -11.33 4.71
C VAL A 302 -24.06 -10.83 3.48
N LEU A 303 -23.36 -10.23 2.52
CA LEU A 303 -23.95 -9.73 1.27
C LEU A 303 -24.28 -10.85 0.26
N ARG A 304 -23.86 -12.10 0.51
CA ARG A 304 -24.25 -13.26 -0.31
C ARG A 304 -25.60 -13.80 0.14
N ASP A 305 -26.41 -14.26 -0.82
CA ASP A 305 -27.73 -14.84 -0.55
C ASP A 305 -27.66 -16.01 0.46
N SER A 306 -26.62 -16.85 0.38
CA SER A 306 -26.41 -17.94 1.34
C SER A 306 -26.10 -17.44 2.76
N GLY A 307 -25.39 -16.33 2.90
CA GLY A 307 -25.11 -15.70 4.19
C GLY A 307 -26.36 -15.05 4.79
N ARG A 308 -27.17 -14.39 3.95
CA ARG A 308 -28.47 -13.80 4.35
C ARG A 308 -29.42 -14.86 4.87
N VAL A 309 -29.58 -15.97 4.15
CA VAL A 309 -30.44 -17.09 4.56
C VAL A 309 -30.03 -17.68 5.91
N ILE A 310 -28.74 -17.78 6.20
CA ILE A 310 -28.24 -18.28 7.49
C ILE A 310 -28.56 -17.28 8.63
N LEU A 311 -28.38 -15.98 8.39
CA LEU A 311 -28.65 -14.94 9.38
C LEU A 311 -30.14 -14.77 9.67
N GLU A 312 -30.98 -14.85 8.65
CA GLU A 312 -32.44 -14.86 8.79
C GLU A 312 -32.90 -16.07 9.62
N LYS A 313 -32.32 -17.26 9.36
CA LYS A 313 -32.56 -18.47 10.19
C LYS A 313 -32.11 -18.32 11.64
N ALA A 314 -31.09 -17.50 11.89
CA ALA A 314 -30.59 -17.20 13.23
C ALA A 314 -31.34 -16.04 13.91
N GLY A 315 -32.38 -15.47 13.28
CA GLY A 315 -33.15 -14.35 13.83
C GLY A 315 -32.40 -13.02 13.89
N VAL A 316 -31.31 -12.88 13.13
CA VAL A 316 -30.52 -11.65 13.06
C VAL A 316 -30.97 -10.85 11.83
N SER A 317 -31.63 -9.71 12.04
CA SER A 317 -32.04 -8.85 10.93
C SER A 317 -30.84 -8.24 10.22
N THR A 318 -30.93 -8.10 8.88
CA THR A 318 -29.90 -7.47 8.04
C THR A 318 -29.49 -6.08 8.55
N ASP A 319 -30.45 -5.29 9.05
CA ASP A 319 -30.21 -3.95 9.60
C ASP A 319 -29.27 -3.97 10.82
N ARG A 320 -29.42 -4.98 11.69
CA ARG A 320 -28.58 -5.19 12.88
C ARG A 320 -27.17 -5.64 12.51
N VAL A 321 -27.03 -6.41 11.43
CA VAL A 321 -25.73 -6.84 10.90
C VAL A 321 -25.00 -5.66 10.25
N GLU A 322 -25.72 -4.80 9.52
CA GLU A 322 -25.17 -3.56 8.97
C GLU A 322 -24.71 -2.61 10.08
N GLU A 323 -25.49 -2.45 11.15
CA GLU A 323 -25.14 -1.65 12.33
C GLU A 323 -23.84 -2.16 13.01
N PHE A 324 -23.70 -3.48 13.19
CA PHE A 324 -22.56 -4.09 13.88
C PHE A 324 -21.27 -4.06 13.05
N PHE A 325 -21.35 -4.31 11.74
CA PHE A 325 -20.19 -4.38 10.87
C PHE A 325 -19.83 -3.04 10.20
N MET A 326 -20.69 -2.01 10.23
CA MET A 326 -20.47 -0.72 9.56
C MET A 326 -20.29 0.49 10.50
N LYS A 327 -19.37 0.41 11.48
CA LYS A 327 -18.69 1.63 11.95
C LYS A 327 -17.78 2.19 10.84
N ARG A 328 -18.37 2.81 9.82
CA ARG A 328 -17.71 3.61 8.79
C ARG A 328 -17.81 5.08 9.19
N ALA A 329 -16.79 5.88 8.87
CA ALA A 329 -17.04 7.29 8.63
C ALA A 329 -18.17 7.39 7.58
N PRO A 330 -19.28 8.10 7.85
CA PRO A 330 -20.47 8.06 7.01
C PRO A 330 -20.10 8.42 5.57
N LYS A 331 -20.57 7.63 4.59
CA LYS A 331 -20.37 7.98 3.17
C LYS A 331 -21.00 9.35 2.93
N VAL A 332 -20.57 10.06 1.89
CA VAL A 332 -21.11 11.40 1.58
C VAL A 332 -22.65 11.37 1.50
N VAL A 333 -23.23 10.32 0.95
CA VAL A 333 -24.68 10.10 0.90
C VAL A 333 -25.31 9.95 2.29
N ASP A 334 -24.64 9.24 3.21
CA ASP A 334 -25.11 9.06 4.60
C ASP A 334 -25.04 10.39 5.37
N LYS A 335 -23.99 11.19 5.13
CA LYS A 335 -23.89 12.55 5.67
C LYS A 335 -25.03 13.43 5.17
N VAL A 336 -25.32 13.38 3.88
CA VAL A 336 -26.41 14.16 3.27
C VAL A 336 -27.77 13.75 3.85
N ARG A 337 -28.02 12.44 4.00
CA ARG A 337 -29.22 11.92 4.67
C ARG A 337 -29.34 12.46 6.09
N PHE A 338 -28.28 12.32 6.89
CA PHE A 338 -28.26 12.81 8.27
C PHE A 338 -28.44 14.33 8.36
N ALA A 339 -27.87 15.09 7.43
CA ALA A 339 -28.08 16.54 7.35
C ALA A 339 -29.57 16.89 7.13
N GLY A 340 -30.27 16.13 6.29
CA GLY A 340 -31.72 16.25 6.11
C GLY A 340 -32.52 15.97 7.39
N GLU A 341 -32.13 14.94 8.14
CA GLU A 341 -32.72 14.60 9.44
C GLU A 341 -32.48 15.69 10.50
N LYS A 342 -31.38 16.45 10.38
CA LYS A 342 -31.04 17.60 11.23
C LYS A 342 -31.63 18.92 10.75
N GLY A 343 -32.50 18.89 9.74
CA GLY A 343 -33.25 20.06 9.28
C GLY A 343 -32.53 20.94 8.26
N LEU A 344 -31.41 20.49 7.67
CA LEU A 344 -30.81 21.19 6.53
C LEU A 344 -31.62 20.91 5.26
N SER A 345 -31.99 21.97 4.54
CA SER A 345 -32.79 21.86 3.32
C SER A 345 -31.91 21.54 2.13
N TYR A 346 -32.22 20.46 1.41
CA TYR A 346 -31.56 20.14 0.15
C TYR A 346 -32.47 19.32 -0.76
N LEU A 347 -32.12 19.30 -2.05
CA LEU A 347 -32.63 18.34 -3.03
C LEU A 347 -31.45 17.72 -3.80
N VAL A 348 -31.40 16.40 -3.92
CA VAL A 348 -30.55 15.74 -4.90
C VAL A 348 -31.06 16.13 -6.28
N ALA A 349 -30.17 16.66 -7.12
CA ALA A 349 -30.48 17.21 -8.45
C ALA A 349 -29.52 16.69 -9.53
N GLY A 350 -29.61 17.23 -10.75
CA GLY A 350 -28.71 16.92 -11.85
C GLY A 350 -28.78 15.46 -12.33
N PRO A 351 -27.70 14.93 -12.94
CA PRO A 351 -27.70 13.57 -13.52
C PRO A 351 -28.00 12.46 -12.49
N THR A 352 -27.58 12.63 -11.23
CA THR A 352 -27.86 11.66 -10.17
C THR A 352 -29.37 11.54 -9.90
N ALA A 353 -30.08 12.68 -9.87
CA ALA A 353 -31.54 12.69 -9.73
C ALA A 353 -32.24 12.24 -11.01
N ALA A 354 -31.71 12.58 -12.19
CA ALA A 354 -32.26 12.13 -13.46
C ALA A 354 -32.28 10.60 -13.52
N TYR A 355 -31.15 9.96 -13.22
CA TYR A 355 -31.01 8.51 -13.27
C TYR A 355 -32.02 7.79 -12.36
N TYR A 356 -32.40 8.39 -11.24
CA TYR A 356 -33.45 7.85 -10.37
C TYR A 356 -34.79 7.65 -11.13
N TYR A 357 -35.14 8.58 -12.01
CA TYR A 357 -36.38 8.59 -12.78
C TYR A 357 -36.33 7.76 -14.07
N HIS A 358 -35.27 7.89 -14.88
CA HIS A 358 -35.25 7.28 -16.22
C HIS A 358 -34.41 5.99 -16.32
N ARG A 359 -33.44 5.76 -15.42
CA ARG A 359 -32.54 4.58 -15.40
C ARG A 359 -31.72 4.31 -16.68
N TRP A 360 -31.79 5.18 -17.67
CA TRP A 360 -31.05 5.10 -18.95
C TRP A 360 -29.54 5.36 -18.83
N ARG A 361 -29.14 6.60 -18.58
CA ARG A 361 -27.73 7.01 -18.54
C ARG A 361 -27.20 7.03 -17.11
N LEU A 362 -26.13 6.26 -16.84
CA LEU A 362 -25.47 6.29 -15.54
C LEU A 362 -24.91 7.70 -15.26
N PRO A 363 -25.12 8.25 -14.05
CA PRO A 363 -24.53 9.52 -13.67
C PRO A 363 -23.01 9.40 -13.60
N PRO A 364 -22.27 10.51 -13.70
CA PRO A 364 -20.82 10.50 -13.47
C PRO A 364 -20.50 9.84 -12.12
N PRO A 365 -19.55 8.90 -12.08
CA PRO A 365 -19.21 8.20 -10.85
C PRO A 365 -18.74 9.19 -9.79
N ASP A 366 -19.07 8.88 -8.53
CA ASP A 366 -18.64 9.64 -7.35
C ASP A 366 -18.97 11.14 -7.40
N THR A 367 -20.04 11.51 -8.11
CA THR A 367 -20.52 12.88 -8.23
C THR A 367 -21.96 12.99 -7.73
N LEU A 368 -22.21 13.97 -6.87
CA LEU A 368 -23.52 14.29 -6.33
C LEU A 368 -23.80 15.78 -6.52
N VAL A 369 -24.95 16.12 -7.10
CA VAL A 369 -25.39 17.52 -7.20
C VAL A 369 -26.47 17.75 -6.17
N LEU A 370 -26.28 18.74 -5.30
CA LEU A 370 -27.24 19.14 -4.28
C LEU A 370 -27.73 20.54 -4.59
N LYS A 371 -29.05 20.70 -4.78
CA LYS A 371 -29.69 22.00 -4.77
C LYS A 371 -29.93 22.41 -3.33
N VAL A 372 -29.39 23.55 -2.91
CA VAL A 372 -29.42 24.02 -1.52
C VAL A 372 -29.90 25.46 -1.46
N ARG A 373 -30.37 25.90 -0.29
CA ARG A 373 -30.70 27.30 -0.06
C ARG A 373 -29.43 28.14 -0.13
N THR A 374 -29.50 29.32 -0.72
CA THR A 374 -28.33 30.18 -0.94
C THR A 374 -27.66 30.55 0.39
N GLU A 375 -28.45 30.81 1.42
CA GLU A 375 -28.03 31.11 2.78
C GLU A 375 -27.44 29.90 3.55
N GLU A 376 -27.66 28.68 3.08
CA GLU A 376 -27.15 27.44 3.70
C GLU A 376 -25.87 26.91 3.05
N ILE A 377 -25.39 27.53 1.97
CA ILE A 377 -24.26 27.02 1.19
C ILE A 377 -22.99 26.82 2.03
N ASN A 378 -22.71 27.75 2.95
CA ASN A 378 -21.55 27.67 3.85
C ASN A 378 -21.70 26.54 4.88
N LYS A 379 -22.93 26.24 5.31
CA LYS A 379 -23.21 25.12 6.23
C LYS A 379 -22.94 23.80 5.54
N TRP A 380 -23.43 23.65 4.31
CA TRP A 380 -23.19 22.46 3.47
C TRP A 380 -21.72 22.27 3.15
N TYR A 381 -21.01 23.36 2.80
CA TYR A 381 -19.58 23.34 2.57
C TYR A 381 -18.82 22.83 3.81
N ALA A 382 -19.06 23.43 4.98
CA ALA A 382 -18.40 23.05 6.22
C ALA A 382 -18.70 21.60 6.64
N TYR A 383 -19.93 21.14 6.42
CA TYR A 383 -20.39 19.83 6.86
C TYR A 383 -19.86 18.68 5.99
N LEU A 384 -19.80 18.87 4.66
CA LEU A 384 -19.42 17.81 3.72
C LEU A 384 -17.91 17.76 3.44
N ARG A 385 -17.22 18.90 3.50
CA ARG A 385 -15.80 18.99 3.13
C ARG A 385 -14.92 18.11 4.00
N ASN A 386 -14.05 17.34 3.35
CA ASN A 386 -12.94 16.64 4.01
C ASN A 386 -11.81 16.39 3.00
N LYS A 387 -10.73 15.73 3.44
CA LYS A 387 -9.52 15.49 2.62
C LYS A 387 -9.79 14.71 1.32
N GLN A 388 -10.91 13.99 1.20
CA GLN A 388 -11.26 13.15 0.05
C GLN A 388 -12.49 13.64 -0.73
N VAL A 389 -13.17 14.70 -0.27
CA VAL A 389 -14.43 15.18 -0.85
C VAL A 389 -14.28 16.62 -1.32
N TYR A 390 -14.40 16.81 -2.63
CA TYR A 390 -14.57 18.14 -3.23
C TYR A 390 -15.97 18.63 -2.97
N VAL A 391 -16.12 19.85 -2.42
CA VAL A 391 -17.40 20.50 -2.22
C VAL A 391 -17.29 21.91 -2.76
N SER A 392 -18.13 22.29 -3.71
CA SER A 392 -18.06 23.61 -4.36
C SER A 392 -19.36 23.92 -5.07
N ASP A 393 -19.64 25.21 -5.28
CA ASP A 393 -20.70 25.70 -6.17
C ASP A 393 -20.27 25.75 -7.65
N LYS A 394 -19.01 25.45 -7.92
CA LYS A 394 -18.42 25.36 -9.26
C LYS A 394 -18.16 23.92 -9.63
N LEU A 395 -18.16 23.65 -10.93
CA LEU A 395 -17.73 22.36 -11.47
C LEU A 395 -16.25 22.11 -11.13
N PRO A 396 -15.88 20.86 -10.78
CA PRO A 396 -14.49 20.52 -10.47
C PRO A 396 -13.59 20.71 -11.70
N GLY A 397 -12.43 21.35 -11.50
CA GLY A 397 -11.40 21.44 -12.53
C GLY A 397 -10.63 20.13 -12.70
N ARG A 398 -9.78 20.04 -13.74
CA ARG A 398 -8.93 18.86 -13.98
C ARG A 398 -8.09 18.45 -12.76
N LYS A 399 -7.56 19.44 -12.02
CA LYS A 399 -6.78 19.20 -10.80
C LYS A 399 -7.63 18.64 -9.66
N ASP A 400 -8.88 19.06 -9.54
CA ASP A 400 -9.79 18.58 -8.50
C ASP A 400 -10.19 17.13 -8.76
N ILE A 401 -10.38 16.75 -10.02
CA ILE A 401 -10.72 15.38 -10.42
C ILE A 401 -9.62 14.39 -10.01
N SER A 402 -8.33 14.79 -10.06
CA SER A 402 -7.21 13.94 -9.66
C SER A 402 -6.96 13.87 -8.15
N ILE A 403 -7.42 14.86 -7.39
CA ILE A 403 -7.14 14.97 -5.95
C ILE A 403 -8.26 14.36 -5.11
N TYR A 404 -9.51 14.54 -5.53
CA TYR A 404 -10.67 14.15 -4.73
C TYR A 404 -11.34 12.89 -5.25
N ASN A 405 -11.66 11.99 -4.33
CA ASN A 405 -12.35 10.74 -4.64
C ASN A 405 -13.82 11.01 -4.95
N TYR A 406 -14.47 11.86 -4.16
CA TYR A 406 -15.90 12.19 -4.30
C TYR A 406 -16.12 13.69 -4.54
N LYS A 407 -17.16 14.05 -5.29
CA LYS A 407 -17.46 15.42 -5.69
C LYS A 407 -18.90 15.76 -5.35
N VAL A 408 -19.11 16.83 -4.59
CA VAL A 408 -20.41 17.40 -4.28
C VAL A 408 -20.49 18.79 -4.88
N ILE A 409 -21.39 18.96 -5.84
CA ILE A 409 -21.65 20.26 -6.48
C ILE A 409 -22.87 20.87 -5.81
N LEU A 410 -22.69 22.03 -5.18
CA LEU A 410 -23.74 22.79 -4.50
C LEU A 410 -24.37 23.77 -5.50
N ASN A 411 -25.60 23.52 -5.91
CA ASN A 411 -26.36 24.42 -6.77
C ASN A 411 -27.22 25.34 -5.88
N PRO A 412 -26.88 26.64 -5.70
CA PRO A 412 -27.70 27.54 -4.92
C PRO A 412 -29.05 27.81 -5.59
N GLY A 413 -30.05 28.20 -4.81
CA GLY A 413 -31.36 28.59 -5.32
C GLY A 413 -32.47 27.56 -5.13
N LEU A 414 -32.38 26.70 -4.12
CA LEU A 414 -33.53 25.92 -3.64
C LEU A 414 -34.62 26.87 -3.09
N THR A 415 -35.84 26.75 -3.61
CA THR A 415 -37.00 27.52 -3.13
C THR A 415 -37.95 26.66 -2.29
N ASP A 416 -38.78 27.29 -1.45
CA ASP A 416 -39.78 26.56 -0.65
C ASP A 416 -40.73 25.72 -1.51
N PRO A 417 -41.31 26.24 -2.61
CA PRO A 417 -42.19 25.43 -3.46
C PRO A 417 -41.50 24.19 -4.04
N GLN A 418 -40.21 24.29 -4.39
CA GLN A 418 -39.44 23.14 -4.87
C GLN A 418 -39.20 22.11 -3.75
N PHE A 419 -38.89 22.58 -2.54
CA PHE A 419 -38.65 21.70 -1.40
C PHE A 419 -39.92 20.99 -0.92
N ASP A 420 -41.08 21.66 -1.00
CA ASP A 420 -42.37 21.09 -0.63
C ASP A 420 -42.80 19.98 -1.59
N ARG A 421 -42.40 20.06 -2.87
CA ARG A 421 -42.63 19.04 -3.89
C ARG A 421 -41.59 17.90 -3.92
N ARG A 422 -40.68 17.85 -2.93
CA ARG A 422 -39.61 16.84 -2.90
C ARG A 422 -40.15 15.41 -2.92
N ILE A 423 -39.39 14.52 -3.54
CA ILE A 423 -39.62 13.08 -3.46
C ILE A 423 -38.67 12.50 -2.41
N VAL A 424 -39.22 11.81 -1.42
CA VAL A 424 -38.41 11.16 -0.38
C VAL A 424 -38.18 9.71 -0.78
N SER A 425 -36.90 9.30 -0.91
CA SER A 425 -36.52 7.93 -1.24
C SER A 425 -35.27 7.53 -0.47
N ASN A 426 -35.33 6.42 0.27
CA ASN A 426 -34.22 5.93 1.10
C ASN A 426 -33.61 7.02 2.02
N GLY A 427 -34.47 7.87 2.61
CA GLY A 427 -34.09 8.99 3.47
C GLY A 427 -33.46 10.18 2.76
N LEU A 428 -33.34 10.16 1.42
CA LEU A 428 -32.86 11.30 0.63
C LEU A 428 -34.04 12.11 0.07
N TYR A 429 -33.85 13.43 0.01
CA TYR A 429 -34.78 14.34 -0.65
C TYR A 429 -34.32 14.57 -2.09
N HIS A 430 -35.13 14.15 -3.05
CA HIS A 430 -34.90 14.31 -4.47
C HIS A 430 -35.77 15.46 -5.01
N ILE A 431 -35.24 16.23 -5.95
CA ILE A 431 -36.03 17.18 -6.75
C ILE A 431 -37.13 16.43 -7.51
N SER A 432 -38.33 17.01 -7.64
CA SER A 432 -39.40 16.38 -8.41
C SER A 432 -39.01 16.22 -9.89
N ALA A 433 -39.66 15.29 -10.58
CA ALA A 433 -39.39 15.08 -12.00
C ALA A 433 -39.72 16.32 -12.84
N GLU A 434 -40.80 17.03 -12.52
CA GLU A 434 -41.26 18.24 -13.19
C GLU A 434 -40.26 19.40 -13.03
N ASP A 435 -39.79 19.64 -11.80
CA ASP A 435 -38.79 20.66 -11.51
C ASP A 435 -37.46 20.36 -12.21
N LEU A 436 -37.05 19.08 -12.24
CA LEU A 436 -35.81 18.65 -12.88
C LEU A 436 -35.86 18.76 -14.41
N ILE A 437 -36.97 18.37 -15.04
CA ILE A 437 -37.21 18.56 -16.48
C ILE A 437 -37.07 20.03 -16.83
N SER A 438 -37.76 20.90 -16.08
CA SER A 438 -37.72 22.35 -16.31
C SER A 438 -36.31 22.94 -16.16
N GLU A 439 -35.54 22.48 -15.18
CA GLU A 439 -34.14 22.88 -15.00
C GLU A 439 -33.24 22.46 -16.17
N PHE A 440 -33.42 21.25 -16.69
CA PHE A 440 -32.66 20.76 -17.83
C PHE A 440 -33.02 21.48 -19.14
N LEU A 441 -34.31 21.76 -19.36
CA LEU A 441 -34.77 22.51 -20.52
C LEU A 441 -34.20 23.93 -20.53
N ALA A 442 -34.19 24.60 -19.38
CA ALA A 442 -33.64 25.96 -19.23
C ALA A 442 -32.12 25.99 -19.41
N GLY A 443 -31.40 24.93 -19.01
CA GLY A 443 -29.95 24.82 -19.20
C GLY A 443 -29.54 24.64 -20.67
N GLY A 444 -30.39 24.04 -21.50
CA GLY A 444 -30.23 23.99 -22.96
C GLY A 444 -29.06 23.14 -23.47
N GLY A 445 -28.27 22.51 -22.59
CA GLY A 445 -27.17 21.65 -22.98
C GLY A 445 -27.66 20.34 -23.61
N PRO A 446 -26.99 19.78 -24.64
CA PRO A 446 -27.42 18.54 -25.30
C PRO A 446 -27.62 17.37 -24.33
N ASP A 447 -26.73 17.22 -23.35
CA ASP A 447 -26.83 16.19 -22.30
C ASP A 447 -28.05 16.42 -21.39
N GLN A 448 -28.30 17.65 -20.98
CA GLN A 448 -29.45 17.99 -20.13
C GLN A 448 -30.76 17.75 -20.85
N ILE A 449 -30.84 18.15 -22.12
CA ILE A 449 -32.00 17.91 -22.97
C ILE A 449 -32.24 16.41 -23.14
N ALA A 450 -31.19 15.61 -23.30
CA ALA A 450 -31.30 14.15 -23.36
C ALA A 450 -31.86 13.55 -22.05
N GLU A 451 -31.38 14.02 -20.88
CA GLU A 451 -31.94 13.58 -19.58
C GLU A 451 -33.41 13.99 -19.44
N ALA A 452 -33.79 15.21 -19.82
CA ALA A 452 -35.18 15.66 -19.80
C ALA A 452 -36.08 14.79 -20.68
N ALA A 453 -35.64 14.47 -21.90
CA ALA A 453 -36.36 13.59 -22.81
C ALA A 453 -36.51 12.18 -22.23
N ALA A 454 -35.47 11.62 -21.60
CA ALA A 454 -35.51 10.31 -20.97
C ALA A 454 -36.48 10.26 -19.77
N ILE A 455 -36.51 11.32 -18.94
CA ILE A 455 -37.49 11.42 -17.83
C ILE A 455 -38.90 11.50 -18.39
N ILE A 456 -39.14 12.37 -19.38
CA ILE A 456 -40.45 12.50 -20.03
C ILE A 456 -40.89 11.15 -20.58
N TYR A 457 -40.04 10.47 -21.35
CA TYR A 457 -40.36 9.16 -21.91
C TYR A 457 -40.73 8.15 -20.83
N LYS A 458 -39.91 8.02 -19.77
CA LYS A 458 -40.10 6.99 -18.75
C LYS A 458 -41.25 7.27 -17.79
N GLN A 459 -41.53 8.54 -17.48
CA GLN A 459 -42.45 8.95 -16.42
C GLN A 459 -43.73 9.61 -16.95
N HIS A 460 -43.93 9.72 -18.27
CA HIS A 460 -45.01 10.51 -18.88
C HIS A 460 -46.41 10.34 -18.30
N SER A 461 -46.76 9.14 -17.83
CA SER A 461 -48.09 8.81 -17.28
C SER A 461 -48.33 9.36 -15.89
N VAL A 462 -47.29 9.74 -15.16
CA VAL A 462 -47.36 10.25 -13.78
C VAL A 462 -46.88 11.69 -13.64
N LEU A 463 -46.39 12.31 -14.72
CA LEU A 463 -45.94 13.70 -14.72
C LEU A 463 -47.12 14.66 -14.63
N ASN A 464 -46.97 15.70 -13.80
CA ASN A 464 -47.90 16.83 -13.80
C ASN A 464 -47.57 17.79 -14.96
N TRP A 465 -48.23 17.58 -16.10
CA TRP A 465 -48.00 18.34 -17.33
C TRP A 465 -48.34 19.83 -17.22
N ASP A 466 -49.36 20.21 -16.44
CA ASP A 466 -49.69 21.62 -16.25
C ASP A 466 -48.59 22.34 -15.45
N LEU A 467 -48.00 21.67 -14.44
CA LEU A 467 -46.85 22.19 -13.71
C LEU A 467 -45.60 22.28 -14.61
N ILE A 468 -45.32 21.28 -15.44
CA ILE A 468 -44.18 21.33 -16.38
C ILE A 468 -44.32 22.51 -17.34
N LEU A 469 -45.53 22.75 -17.86
CA LEU A 469 -45.80 23.91 -18.69
C LEU A 469 -45.49 25.19 -17.92
N GLU A 470 -46.14 25.39 -16.77
CA GLU A 470 -45.99 26.60 -15.95
C GLU A 470 -44.51 26.89 -15.67
N LEU A 471 -43.76 25.89 -15.20
CA LEU A 471 -42.34 26.01 -14.91
C LEU A 471 -41.52 26.30 -16.18
N SER A 472 -41.87 25.70 -17.32
CA SER A 472 -41.20 25.98 -18.59
C SER A 472 -41.50 27.40 -19.09
N GLU A 473 -42.69 27.95 -18.85
CA GLU A 473 -43.00 29.34 -19.18
C GLU A 473 -42.20 30.30 -18.30
N GLN A 474 -42.19 30.05 -16.98
CA GLN A 474 -41.43 30.84 -16.02
C GLN A 474 -39.94 30.88 -16.34
N ARG A 475 -39.38 29.79 -16.89
CA ARG A 475 -37.96 29.68 -17.27
C ARG A 475 -37.68 29.96 -18.74
N GLN A 476 -38.66 30.40 -19.53
CA GLN A 476 -38.53 30.67 -20.97
C GLN A 476 -38.01 29.45 -21.77
N ALA A 477 -38.41 28.25 -21.37
CA ALA A 477 -37.94 26.97 -21.91
C ALA A 477 -39.03 26.21 -22.71
N GLN A 478 -40.12 26.89 -23.09
CA GLN A 478 -41.24 26.27 -23.81
C GLN A 478 -40.83 25.70 -25.17
N GLU A 479 -39.93 26.39 -25.88
CA GLU A 479 -39.50 25.97 -27.21
C GLU A 479 -38.73 24.64 -27.16
N GLN A 480 -37.85 24.47 -26.16
CA GLN A 480 -37.12 23.23 -25.92
C GLN A 480 -38.06 22.09 -25.58
N LEU A 481 -39.07 22.33 -24.73
CA LEU A 481 -40.10 21.34 -24.42
C LEU A 481 -40.85 20.88 -25.68
N LEU A 482 -41.31 21.83 -26.49
CA LEU A 482 -42.03 21.55 -27.74
C LEU A 482 -41.14 20.81 -28.75
N ASN A 483 -39.85 21.14 -28.80
CA ASN A 483 -38.87 20.47 -29.65
C ASN A 483 -38.67 19.00 -29.22
N ILE A 484 -38.55 18.71 -27.91
CA ILE A 484 -38.47 17.32 -27.42
C ILE A 484 -39.73 16.57 -27.82
N LEU A 485 -40.91 17.12 -27.52
CA LEU A 485 -42.19 16.47 -27.80
C LEU A 485 -42.42 16.21 -29.29
N SER A 486 -41.96 17.10 -30.18
CA SER A 486 -42.05 16.91 -31.64
C SER A 486 -41.04 15.91 -32.19
N SER A 487 -40.03 15.54 -31.40
CA SER A 487 -38.95 14.61 -31.78
C SER A 487 -39.17 13.18 -31.32
N LEU A 488 -40.22 12.92 -30.54
CA LEU A 488 -40.66 11.58 -30.15
C LEU A 488 -41.43 10.95 -31.33
N ASP A 489 -41.25 9.65 -31.55
CA ASP A 489 -41.88 8.94 -32.68
C ASP A 489 -43.41 8.84 -32.58
N ASP A 490 -44.09 8.45 -33.66
CA ASP A 490 -45.56 8.38 -33.71
C ASP A 490 -46.17 7.41 -32.67
N ALA A 491 -45.45 6.33 -32.32
CA ALA A 491 -45.88 5.37 -31.31
C ALA A 491 -45.84 5.98 -29.89
N THR A 492 -44.75 6.68 -29.57
CA THR A 492 -44.59 7.42 -28.31
C THR A 492 -45.54 8.62 -28.26
N ALA A 493 -45.73 9.33 -29.37
CA ALA A 493 -46.71 10.40 -29.51
C ALA A 493 -48.15 9.91 -29.29
N GLN A 494 -48.48 8.68 -29.66
CA GLN A 494 -49.79 8.07 -29.42
C GLN A 494 -50.01 7.65 -27.96
N VAL A 495 -48.95 7.27 -27.25
CA VAL A 495 -49.00 7.02 -25.80
C VAL A 495 -49.10 8.33 -25.03
N LEU A 496 -48.31 9.33 -25.46
CA LEU A 496 -48.28 10.67 -24.92
C LEU A 496 -49.58 11.45 -25.14
N SER A 497 -50.23 11.30 -26.29
CA SER A 497 -51.51 11.98 -26.59
C SER A 497 -52.65 11.57 -25.64
N ARG A 498 -52.53 10.42 -24.97
CA ARG A 498 -53.48 10.00 -23.92
C ARG A 498 -53.26 10.68 -22.57
N SER A 499 -52.07 11.25 -22.36
CA SER A 499 -51.62 11.79 -21.07
C SER A 499 -51.37 13.31 -21.10
N LEU A 500 -51.09 13.88 -22.28
CA LEU A 500 -50.85 15.31 -22.47
C LEU A 500 -52.17 16.07 -22.71
N PRO A 501 -52.31 17.30 -22.16
CA PRO A 501 -53.34 18.23 -22.58
C PRO A 501 -53.33 18.45 -24.11
N GLN A 502 -54.47 18.26 -24.78
CA GLN A 502 -54.63 18.34 -26.24
C GLN A 502 -54.00 19.61 -26.85
N ARG A 503 -54.15 20.75 -26.16
CA ARG A 503 -53.58 22.06 -26.55
C ARG A 503 -52.06 22.04 -26.74
N ILE A 504 -51.34 21.22 -25.98
CA ILE A 504 -49.87 21.09 -26.05
C ILE A 504 -49.50 20.21 -27.23
N PHE A 505 -50.19 19.09 -27.37
CA PHE A 505 -49.99 18.14 -28.46
C PHE A 505 -50.17 18.81 -29.82
N ASP A 506 -51.21 19.64 -29.97
CA ASP A 506 -51.49 20.39 -31.18
C ASP A 506 -50.42 21.47 -31.48
N LYS A 507 -49.82 22.06 -30.45
CA LYS A 507 -48.69 23.00 -30.62
C LYS A 507 -47.41 22.27 -31.00
N ALA A 508 -47.09 21.15 -30.35
CA ALA A 508 -45.88 20.37 -30.61
C ALA A 508 -45.85 19.83 -32.05
N ARG A 509 -46.99 19.37 -32.59
CA ARG A 509 -47.09 18.90 -34.00
C ARG A 509 -46.80 19.97 -35.05
N LYS A 510 -46.92 21.24 -34.70
CA LYS A 510 -46.65 22.37 -35.61
C LYS A 510 -45.17 22.79 -35.60
N VAL A 511 -44.39 22.29 -34.63
CA VAL A 511 -42.95 22.58 -34.52
C VAL A 511 -42.17 21.57 -35.35
N ARG A 512 -41.28 22.05 -36.22
CA ARG A 512 -40.39 21.18 -37.00
C ARG A 512 -39.26 20.71 -36.07
N PRO A 513 -39.11 19.40 -35.80
CA PRO A 513 -38.09 18.92 -34.86
C PRO A 513 -36.68 19.22 -35.37
N LEU A 514 -35.78 19.56 -34.45
CA LEU A 514 -34.36 19.71 -34.74
C LEU A 514 -33.75 18.34 -35.07
N PRO A 515 -33.02 18.17 -36.20
CA PRO A 515 -32.50 16.86 -36.63
C PRO A 515 -31.64 16.15 -35.59
N THR A 516 -30.81 16.90 -34.85
CA THR A 516 -29.93 16.39 -33.79
C THR A 516 -30.72 15.85 -32.59
N LEU A 517 -31.78 16.56 -32.21
CA LEU A 517 -32.66 16.17 -31.11
C LEU A 517 -33.46 14.90 -31.45
N SER A 518 -33.92 14.79 -32.69
CA SER A 518 -34.62 13.62 -33.21
C SER A 518 -33.76 12.36 -33.22
N ALA A 519 -32.45 12.47 -33.43
CA ALA A 519 -31.53 11.34 -33.33
C ALA A 519 -31.32 10.90 -31.86
N THR A 520 -31.16 11.86 -30.94
CA THR A 520 -31.02 11.57 -29.50
C THR A 520 -32.29 10.95 -28.91
N CYS A 521 -33.47 11.48 -29.25
CA CYS A 521 -34.74 10.94 -28.76
C CYS A 521 -34.98 9.51 -29.28
N ARG A 522 -34.68 9.23 -30.56
CA ARG A 522 -34.76 7.87 -31.11
C ARG A 522 -33.85 6.89 -30.37
N LYS A 523 -32.60 7.28 -30.13
CA LYS A 523 -31.67 6.44 -29.36
C LYS A 523 -32.20 6.15 -27.95
N ILE A 524 -32.78 7.13 -27.26
CA ILE A 524 -33.37 6.94 -25.94
C ILE A 524 -34.53 5.94 -26.00
N ILE A 525 -35.39 6.05 -27.01
CA ILE A 525 -36.52 5.15 -27.23
C ILE A 525 -36.02 3.73 -27.50
N ASP A 526 -35.05 3.55 -28.38
CA ASP A 526 -34.44 2.25 -28.70
C ASP A 526 -33.80 1.61 -27.46
N ASP A 527 -33.08 2.40 -26.65
CA ASP A 527 -32.39 1.92 -25.45
C ASP A 527 -33.36 1.60 -24.28
N LEU A 528 -34.53 2.24 -24.22
CA LEU A 528 -35.51 2.09 -23.12
C LEU A 528 -36.72 1.22 -23.44
N GLY A 529 -37.01 0.99 -24.73
CA GLY A 529 -38.17 0.24 -25.23
C GLY A 529 -37.93 -1.25 -25.49
N GLY A 530 -36.71 -1.75 -25.24
CA GLY A 530 -36.33 -3.16 -25.36
C GLY A 530 -36.79 -4.07 -24.23
#